data_AF-A0A6I9QJS6-F1
#
_entry.id   AF-A0A6I9QJS6-F1
#
_cell.length_a   1.000
_cell.length_b   1.000
_cell.length_c   1.000
_cell.angle_alpha   90.00
_cell.angle_beta   90.00
_cell.angle_gamma   90.00
#
_symmetry.space_group_name_H-M   'P 1'
#
loop_
_entity.id
_entity.type
_entity.pdbx_description
1 polymer ?
#
loop_
_entity_poly.entity_id
_entity_poly.type
_entity_poly.pdbx_seq_one_letter_code
_entity_poly.pdbx_strand_id
1 'polypeptide(L)'
;MMSDEPFARHRAFISSSASAPTFPTFNSPAATAAVNSGSPSPSPTPLRPSPSPSPASSSSSAGSKSRLHSRPFFAHNARVALALAPAAAFLLDLGGAPVLCVLAAGLLLAYLLDSLRLKSAAFFAVWFSLVAAQLAFFFSASLHSAISSLPLTALALFLCAETTFLIGVWASLQFRWIQIENPSIVVALERLLFACIPVAVPALFTWAVVSALGMADAAYYFMAFSCVFYWLFSLPRPSSFRSGKQDSDAAGDSQVLGPLESCLHTLYLLFVPVLFRIGSHHSTIFSSFSSVCDLLLLFFIPFLFQLYASTRGALWWVTRDAHQMHRMRIVNGAVAMVVVVICLEVRVVFNSFGRYLHAPPPLNYLLVTMAMLGGASAVGAYAVGMVGDAFSSAAFTAVSILVSGAGAIVIGFPILVCFGFA
;
A
#
# COMPACT_ATOMS: atom_id res chain seq x y z
N MET A 1 -13.81 26.33 -50.26
CA MET A 1 -12.46 26.56 -50.80
C MET A 1 -11.63 27.18 -49.69
N MET A 2 -10.52 26.53 -49.32
CA MET A 2 -9.37 27.02 -48.53
C MET A 2 -9.67 27.51 -47.09
N SER A 3 -9.46 26.70 -46.05
CA SER A 3 -8.17 26.37 -45.37
C SER A 3 -7.64 27.52 -44.51
N ASP A 4 -7.64 27.33 -43.18
CA ASP A 4 -6.41 27.27 -42.35
C ASP A 4 -6.74 27.24 -40.84
N GLU A 5 -6.46 26.09 -40.20
CA GLU A 5 -6.02 26.05 -38.80
C GLU A 5 -4.51 26.35 -38.74
N PRO A 6 -3.96 26.82 -37.61
CA PRO A 6 -3.28 25.86 -36.72
C PRO A 6 -3.26 26.26 -35.22
N PHE A 7 -3.22 25.26 -34.32
CA PHE A 7 -2.11 25.00 -33.38
C PHE A 7 -2.53 23.98 -32.30
N ALA A 8 -2.41 22.70 -32.64
CA ALA A 8 -2.38 21.60 -31.69
C ALA A 8 -0.97 21.49 -31.06
N ARG A 9 -0.85 21.71 -29.74
CA ARG A 9 0.40 21.44 -29.01
C ARG A 9 0.48 19.98 -28.59
N HIS A 10 1.41 19.26 -29.22
CA HIS A 10 1.83 17.92 -28.84
C HIS A 10 2.55 17.92 -27.48
N ARG A 11 2.08 17.10 -26.53
CA ARG A 11 2.83 16.76 -25.31
C ARG A 11 3.86 15.68 -25.66
N ALA A 12 5.13 16.00 -25.45
CA ALA A 12 6.24 15.05 -25.54
C ALA A 12 6.18 14.04 -24.38
N PHE A 13 6.09 12.75 -24.72
CA PHE A 13 6.39 11.66 -23.80
C PHE A 13 7.90 11.40 -23.85
N ILE A 14 8.61 11.71 -22.76
CA ILE A 14 10.00 11.29 -22.58
C ILE A 14 9.96 9.80 -22.17
N SER A 15 10.22 8.92 -23.14
CA SER A 15 10.52 7.51 -22.91
C SER A 15 12.03 7.35 -22.75
N SER A 16 12.48 6.92 -21.58
CA SER A 16 13.87 6.53 -21.32
C SER A 16 14.12 5.12 -21.89
N SER A 17 14.45 5.06 -23.18
CA SER A 17 15.03 3.86 -23.81
C SER A 17 16.53 4.04 -23.98
N ALA A 18 17.31 3.41 -23.11
CA ALA A 18 18.73 3.20 -23.32
C ALA A 18 18.92 1.84 -24.01
N SER A 19 19.08 1.84 -25.33
CA SER A 19 19.54 0.69 -26.10
C SER A 19 20.63 1.17 -27.06
N ALA A 20 21.83 0.62 -26.89
CA ALA A 20 23.01 0.90 -27.70
C ALA A 20 22.83 0.46 -29.17
N PRO A 21 23.42 1.16 -30.15
CA PRO A 21 23.33 0.78 -31.56
C PRO A 21 24.45 -0.20 -31.95
N THR A 22 24.09 -1.25 -32.68
CA THR A 22 25.04 -2.11 -33.41
C THR A 22 24.82 -1.91 -34.90
N PHE A 23 25.86 -1.48 -35.63
CA PHE A 23 25.84 -1.31 -37.08
C PHE A 23 26.03 -2.66 -37.81
N PRO A 24 25.41 -2.88 -38.99
CA PRO A 24 25.80 -3.96 -39.88
C PRO A 24 26.77 -3.44 -40.95
N THR A 25 27.82 -4.20 -41.23
CA THR A 25 28.66 -4.00 -42.42
C THR A 25 28.75 -5.31 -43.19
N PHE A 26 28.40 -5.23 -44.48
CA PHE A 26 28.51 -6.27 -45.49
C PHE A 26 29.98 -6.61 -45.82
N ASN A 27 30.26 -7.88 -46.15
CA ASN A 27 30.98 -8.29 -47.37
C ASN A 27 31.01 -9.82 -47.53
N SER A 28 30.53 -10.30 -48.69
CA SER A 28 30.91 -11.58 -49.34
C SER A 28 32.28 -11.40 -50.05
N PRO A 29 32.94 -12.39 -50.73
CA PRO A 29 32.44 -13.66 -51.28
C PRO A 29 33.41 -14.89 -51.26
N ALA A 30 32.92 -16.04 -51.75
CA ALA A 30 33.53 -16.93 -52.76
C ALA A 30 33.46 -18.46 -52.46
N ALA A 31 32.89 -19.19 -53.44
CA ALA A 31 33.26 -20.51 -54.01
C ALA A 31 33.41 -21.73 -53.05
N THR A 32 32.95 -22.96 -53.30
CA THR A 32 33.03 -23.81 -54.51
C THR A 32 32.11 -25.05 -54.36
N ALA A 33 31.49 -25.47 -55.48
CA ALA A 33 31.23 -26.83 -56.00
C ALA A 33 30.98 -28.05 -55.07
N ALA A 34 29.89 -28.80 -55.32
CA ALA A 34 29.94 -30.19 -55.84
C ALA A 34 28.58 -30.95 -55.88
N VAL A 35 28.20 -31.38 -57.11
CA VAL A 35 27.78 -32.75 -57.51
C VAL A 35 26.49 -33.35 -56.88
N ASN A 36 25.33 -33.55 -57.55
CA ASN A 36 24.88 -34.24 -58.79
C ASN A 36 24.41 -35.72 -58.60
N SER A 37 23.37 -36.12 -59.38
CA SER A 37 22.68 -37.44 -59.55
C SER A 37 21.38 -37.68 -58.73
N GLY A 38 20.23 -38.17 -59.24
CA GLY A 38 19.77 -38.51 -60.60
C GLY A 38 18.70 -39.62 -60.65
N SER A 39 17.40 -39.27 -60.83
CA SER A 39 16.29 -39.99 -61.58
C SER A 39 15.72 -41.37 -61.11
N PRO A 40 14.59 -41.93 -61.65
CA PRO A 40 13.33 -41.37 -62.24
C PRO A 40 11.97 -42.09 -61.84
N SER A 41 10.83 -41.36 -61.98
CA SER A 41 9.43 -41.65 -62.48
C SER A 41 8.73 -43.04 -62.38
N PRO A 42 7.36 -43.21 -62.51
CA PRO A 42 6.38 -42.37 -63.24
C PRO A 42 4.96 -42.13 -62.64
N SER A 43 4.23 -41.21 -63.31
CA SER A 43 2.86 -40.65 -63.14
C SER A 43 1.72 -41.52 -63.74
N PRO A 44 0.39 -41.19 -63.64
CA PRO A 44 -0.32 -40.12 -64.42
C PRO A 44 -1.47 -39.34 -63.67
N THR A 45 -1.55 -37.99 -63.68
CA THR A 45 -2.39 -37.03 -64.51
C THR A 45 -3.94 -37.12 -64.37
N PRO A 46 -4.79 -36.06 -64.57
CA PRO A 46 -4.55 -34.82 -65.36
C PRO A 46 -5.21 -33.46 -64.91
N LEU A 47 -4.70 -32.39 -65.54
CA LEU A 47 -5.34 -31.17 -66.11
C LEU A 47 -5.85 -29.95 -65.27
N ARG A 48 -5.29 -28.79 -65.68
CA ARG A 48 -5.48 -27.34 -65.38
C ARG A 48 -6.80 -26.78 -66.00
N PRO A 49 -7.30 -25.53 -65.74
CA PRO A 49 -6.56 -24.28 -65.95
C PRO A 49 -6.77 -23.15 -64.90
N SER A 50 -5.76 -22.28 -64.77
CA SER A 50 -5.84 -20.97 -64.09
C SER A 50 -6.32 -19.90 -65.07
N PRO A 51 -6.89 -18.79 -64.57
CA PRO A 51 -6.18 -17.51 -64.70
C PRO A 51 -6.15 -16.70 -63.40
N SER A 52 -5.00 -16.07 -63.13
CA SER A 52 -4.70 -15.04 -62.12
C SER A 52 -5.42 -13.70 -62.42
N PRO A 53 -5.49 -12.69 -61.52
CA PRO A 53 -4.64 -12.45 -60.34
C PRO A 53 -5.40 -12.11 -59.05
N SER A 54 -5.16 -12.87 -57.99
CA SER A 54 -5.47 -12.46 -56.61
C SER A 54 -4.17 -12.35 -55.83
N PRO A 55 -3.85 -11.20 -55.21
CA PRO A 55 -2.61 -11.04 -54.48
C PRO A 55 -2.60 -11.92 -53.24
N ALA A 56 -1.43 -12.48 -52.99
CA ALA A 56 -1.12 -13.39 -51.92
C ALA A 56 -1.39 -12.78 -50.52
N SER A 57 -1.88 -13.67 -49.66
CA SER A 57 -1.61 -13.79 -48.23
C SER A 57 -0.51 -12.87 -47.66
N SER A 58 -0.93 -11.99 -46.74
CA SER A 58 -0.16 -11.76 -45.52
C SER A 58 -1.08 -12.03 -44.33
N SER A 59 -1.24 -13.33 -44.02
CA SER A 59 -1.49 -13.76 -42.65
C SER A 59 -0.25 -13.37 -41.84
N SER A 60 -0.19 -12.10 -41.40
CA SER A 60 0.69 -11.72 -40.33
C SER A 60 0.16 -12.41 -39.08
N SER A 61 0.68 -13.61 -38.84
CA SER A 61 0.95 -14.15 -37.52
C SER A 61 1.80 -13.13 -36.76
N ALA A 62 1.17 -12.02 -36.37
CA ALA A 62 1.68 -11.14 -35.35
C ALA A 62 1.76 -12.03 -34.13
N GLY A 63 2.99 -12.43 -33.83
CA GLY A 63 3.32 -13.48 -32.89
C GLY A 63 2.39 -13.39 -31.70
N SER A 64 1.57 -14.44 -31.57
CA SER A 64 1.23 -14.98 -30.27
C SER A 64 2.57 -15.14 -29.56
N LYS A 65 3.03 -14.06 -28.90
CA LYS A 65 3.96 -14.14 -27.80
C LYS A 65 3.26 -15.12 -26.91
N SER A 66 3.72 -16.36 -26.99
CA SER A 66 3.42 -17.36 -26.00
C SER A 66 3.56 -16.61 -24.69
N ARG A 67 2.43 -16.38 -24.03
CA ARG A 67 2.44 -16.17 -22.59
C ARG A 67 2.96 -17.50 -22.08
N LEU A 68 4.28 -17.68 -22.18
CA LEU A 68 5.07 -18.62 -21.43
C LEU A 68 4.47 -18.46 -20.05
N HIS A 69 3.69 -19.46 -19.66
CA HIS A 69 2.88 -19.41 -18.45
C HIS A 69 3.85 -19.02 -17.34
N SER A 70 3.80 -17.75 -16.94
CA SER A 70 4.52 -17.28 -15.78
C SER A 70 3.91 -18.06 -14.65
N ARG A 71 4.63 -19.11 -14.23
CA ARG A 71 4.22 -20.04 -13.20
C ARG A 71 3.72 -19.22 -12.00
N PRO A 72 2.66 -19.66 -11.29
CA PRO A 72 2.13 -18.90 -10.16
C PRO A 72 3.24 -18.73 -9.12
N PHE A 73 3.78 -17.52 -9.02
CA PHE A 73 4.70 -17.10 -7.98
C PHE A 73 3.94 -16.13 -7.10
N PHE A 74 4.24 -16.15 -5.80
CA PHE A 74 3.61 -15.24 -4.85
C PHE A 74 4.08 -13.81 -5.12
N ALA A 75 3.27 -13.02 -5.84
CA ALA A 75 3.64 -11.68 -6.30
C ALA A 75 3.81 -10.69 -5.12
N HIS A 76 3.13 -10.96 -4.00
CA HIS A 76 3.11 -10.11 -2.83
C HIS A 76 4.19 -10.45 -1.78
N ASN A 77 5.14 -11.33 -2.11
CA ASN A 77 6.14 -11.84 -1.16
C ASN A 77 6.95 -10.73 -0.48
N ALA A 78 7.46 -9.76 -1.25
CA ALA A 78 8.26 -8.66 -0.71
C ALA A 78 7.46 -7.79 0.28
N ARG A 79 6.17 -7.58 0.03
CA ARG A 79 5.31 -6.78 0.90
C ARG A 79 5.01 -7.51 2.21
N VAL A 80 4.71 -8.81 2.14
CA VAL A 80 4.51 -9.63 3.34
C VAL A 80 5.82 -9.76 4.12
N ALA A 81 6.97 -9.90 3.45
CA ALA A 81 8.27 -9.94 4.10
C ALA A 81 8.58 -8.61 4.84
N LEU A 82 8.30 -7.47 4.23
CA LEU A 82 8.48 -6.15 4.87
C LEU A 82 7.62 -5.98 6.14
N ALA A 83 6.49 -6.67 6.21
CA ALA A 83 5.62 -6.71 7.39
C ALA A 83 6.10 -7.71 8.45
N LEU A 84 6.27 -8.97 8.05
CA LEU A 84 6.46 -10.09 8.97
C LEU A 84 7.92 -10.28 9.38
N ALA A 85 8.92 -9.90 8.57
CA ALA A 85 10.31 -10.07 8.95
C ALA A 85 10.72 -9.18 10.15
N PRO A 86 10.38 -7.87 10.19
CA PRO A 86 10.63 -7.07 11.39
C PRO A 86 9.80 -7.54 12.59
N ALA A 87 8.56 -8.00 12.36
CA ALA A 87 7.73 -8.57 13.42
C ALA A 87 8.37 -9.85 14.02
N ALA A 88 8.90 -10.73 13.17
CA ALA A 88 9.60 -11.94 13.60
C ALA A 88 10.87 -11.60 14.39
N ALA A 89 11.64 -10.59 13.96
CA ALA A 89 12.82 -10.13 14.70
C ALA A 89 12.45 -9.62 16.10
N PHE A 90 11.36 -8.85 16.21
CA PHE A 90 10.86 -8.39 17.50
C PHE A 90 10.36 -9.54 18.39
N LEU A 91 9.66 -10.53 17.83
CA LEU A 91 9.25 -11.74 18.58
C LEU A 91 10.45 -12.55 19.09
N LEU A 92 11.52 -12.66 18.29
CA LEU A 92 12.77 -13.30 18.71
C LEU A 92 13.42 -12.56 19.87
N ASP A 93 13.43 -11.23 19.83
CA ASP A 93 13.96 -10.40 20.92
C ASP A 93 13.15 -10.56 22.21
N LEU A 94 11.82 -10.52 22.11
CA LEU A 94 10.91 -10.76 23.25
C LEU A 94 11.05 -12.18 23.85
N GLY A 95 11.22 -13.19 22.98
CA GLY A 95 11.32 -14.60 23.36
C GLY A 95 12.70 -15.00 23.88
N GLY A 96 13.74 -14.25 23.48
CA GLY A 96 15.12 -14.46 23.88
C GLY A 96 15.72 -15.80 23.42
N ALA A 97 16.73 -16.26 24.16
CA ALA A 97 17.48 -17.48 23.87
C ALA A 97 16.63 -18.75 23.65
N PRO A 98 15.60 -19.09 24.46
CA PRO A 98 14.88 -20.36 24.29
C PRO A 98 14.15 -20.42 22.95
N VAL A 99 13.50 -19.32 22.55
CA VAL A 99 12.78 -19.24 21.27
C VAL A 99 13.73 -19.27 20.09
N LEU A 100 14.87 -18.56 20.19
CA LEU A 100 15.91 -18.57 19.17
C LEU A 100 16.48 -19.99 18.97
N CYS A 101 16.80 -20.71 20.03
CA CYS A 101 17.34 -22.07 19.96
C CYS A 101 16.36 -23.04 19.30
N VAL A 102 15.09 -22.99 19.68
CA VAL A 102 14.05 -23.87 19.13
C VAL A 102 13.85 -23.60 17.63
N LEU A 103 13.79 -22.34 17.23
CA LEU A 103 13.65 -21.97 15.82
C LEU A 103 14.90 -22.30 15.00
N ALA A 104 16.11 -22.06 15.53
CA ALA A 104 17.35 -22.40 14.85
C ALA A 104 17.46 -23.92 14.61
N ALA A 105 17.16 -24.74 15.63
CA ALA A 105 17.14 -26.19 15.49
C ALA A 105 16.05 -26.66 14.51
N GLY A 106 14.86 -26.07 14.57
CA GLY A 106 13.76 -26.36 13.65
C GLY A 106 14.08 -26.02 12.19
N LEU A 107 14.69 -24.86 11.94
CA LEU A 107 15.14 -24.44 10.61
C LEU A 107 16.27 -25.34 10.08
N LEU A 108 17.21 -25.74 10.92
CA LEU A 108 18.27 -26.70 10.55
C LEU A 108 17.66 -28.05 10.16
N LEU A 109 16.70 -28.55 10.93
CA LEU A 109 15.98 -29.78 10.63
C LEU A 109 15.18 -29.67 9.32
N ALA A 110 14.45 -28.57 9.12
CA ALA A 110 13.71 -28.32 7.89
C ALA A 110 14.64 -28.25 6.67
N TYR A 111 15.79 -27.60 6.80
CA TYR A 111 16.82 -27.55 5.76
C TYR A 111 17.37 -28.93 5.42
N LEU A 112 17.69 -29.75 6.43
CA LEU A 112 18.16 -31.13 6.21
C LEU A 112 17.09 -31.96 5.48
N LEU A 113 15.84 -31.89 5.92
CA LEU A 113 14.72 -32.62 5.29
C LEU A 113 14.46 -32.17 3.85
N ASP A 114 14.57 -30.87 3.56
CA ASP A 114 14.44 -30.35 2.19
C ASP A 114 15.62 -30.79 1.31
N SER A 115 16.85 -30.84 1.86
CA SER A 115 18.03 -31.36 1.16
C SER A 115 17.89 -32.85 0.77
N LEU A 116 17.21 -33.63 1.62
CA LEU A 116 16.84 -35.03 1.37
C LEU A 116 15.63 -35.17 0.43
N ARG A 117 15.10 -34.07 -0.10
CA ARG A 117 13.92 -33.98 -0.96
C ARG A 117 12.60 -34.41 -0.30
N LEU A 118 12.56 -34.50 1.03
CA LEU A 118 11.37 -34.82 1.81
C LEU A 118 10.54 -33.55 2.09
N LYS A 119 9.92 -33.01 1.03
CA LYS A 119 9.22 -31.71 1.08
C LYS A 119 8.10 -31.63 2.11
N SER A 120 7.32 -32.71 2.27
CA SER A 120 6.25 -32.78 3.27
C SER A 120 6.81 -32.79 4.69
N ALA A 121 7.89 -33.53 4.94
CA ALA A 121 8.55 -33.55 6.24
C ALA A 121 9.15 -32.18 6.59
N ALA A 122 9.78 -31.49 5.63
CA ALA A 122 10.30 -30.15 5.82
C ALA A 122 9.18 -29.14 6.17
N PHE A 123 8.02 -29.24 5.51
CA PHE A 123 6.85 -28.42 5.83
C PHE A 123 6.36 -28.63 7.27
N PHE A 124 6.19 -29.89 7.70
CA PHE A 124 5.75 -30.18 9.07
C PHE A 124 6.81 -29.80 10.11
N ALA A 125 8.09 -29.92 9.79
CA ALA A 125 9.17 -29.47 10.67
C ALA A 125 9.10 -27.96 10.94
N VAL A 126 8.82 -27.13 9.93
CA VAL A 126 8.62 -25.68 10.11
C VAL A 126 7.44 -25.41 11.06
N TRP A 127 6.28 -26.01 10.82
CA TRP A 127 5.11 -25.81 11.68
C TRP A 127 5.32 -26.30 13.12
N PHE A 128 5.92 -27.48 13.29
CA PHE A 128 6.24 -28.01 14.61
C PHE A 128 7.23 -27.10 15.36
N SER A 129 8.22 -26.56 14.66
CA SER A 129 9.16 -25.61 15.25
C SER A 129 8.49 -24.31 15.68
N LEU A 130 7.52 -23.79 14.92
CA LEU A 130 6.74 -22.60 15.30
C LEU A 130 5.85 -22.87 16.52
N VAL A 131 5.21 -24.04 16.61
CA VAL A 131 4.44 -24.44 17.80
C VAL A 131 5.34 -24.59 19.02
N ALA A 132 6.48 -25.26 18.87
CA ALA A 132 7.46 -25.41 19.94
C ALA A 132 8.03 -24.05 20.38
N ALA A 133 8.28 -23.14 19.44
CA ALA A 133 8.73 -21.78 19.72
C ALA A 133 7.67 -20.99 20.50
N GLN A 134 6.39 -21.12 20.15
CA GLN A 134 5.30 -20.51 20.89
C GLN A 134 5.20 -21.07 22.32
N LEU A 135 5.36 -22.38 22.51
CA LEU A 135 5.43 -22.99 23.85
C LEU A 135 6.63 -22.47 24.65
N ALA A 136 7.80 -22.37 24.04
CA ALA A 136 8.98 -21.78 24.67
C ALA A 136 8.75 -20.32 25.07
N PHE A 137 8.03 -19.55 24.24
CA PHE A 137 7.64 -18.17 24.51
C PHE A 137 6.70 -18.08 25.73
N PHE A 138 5.73 -18.99 25.86
CA PHE A 138 4.85 -19.07 27.04
C PHE A 138 5.62 -19.31 28.34
N PHE A 139 6.64 -20.17 28.32
CA PHE A 139 7.44 -20.48 29.52
C PHE A 139 8.57 -19.48 29.77
N SER A 140 8.75 -18.47 28.92
CA SER A 140 9.76 -17.44 29.13
C SER A 140 9.37 -16.51 30.28
N ALA A 141 10.33 -16.26 31.18
CA ALA A 141 10.15 -15.38 32.33
C ALA A 141 9.98 -13.90 31.93
N SER A 142 10.44 -13.51 30.73
CA SER A 142 10.40 -12.11 30.25
C SER A 142 8.99 -11.56 30.10
N LEU A 143 8.01 -12.42 29.79
CA LEU A 143 6.63 -11.98 29.55
C LEU A 143 5.81 -11.89 30.85
N HIS A 144 6.14 -12.74 31.82
CA HIS A 144 5.53 -12.73 33.14
C HIS A 144 5.96 -11.53 33.99
N SER A 145 7.18 -11.02 33.80
CA SER A 145 7.67 -9.84 34.50
C SER A 145 7.21 -8.51 33.87
N ALA A 146 6.94 -8.48 32.57
CA ALA A 146 6.57 -7.27 31.85
C ALA A 146 5.11 -6.83 32.03
N ILE A 147 4.22 -7.72 32.49
CA ILE A 147 2.77 -7.46 32.49
C ILE A 147 2.17 -7.85 33.84
N SER A 148 1.73 -6.85 34.60
CA SER A 148 1.13 -7.01 35.93
C SER A 148 -0.31 -7.51 35.92
N SER A 149 -0.99 -7.52 34.76
CA SER A 149 -2.40 -7.90 34.63
C SER A 149 -2.58 -9.11 33.70
N LEU A 150 -3.16 -10.20 34.25
CA LEU A 150 -3.49 -11.43 33.53
C LEU A 150 -4.21 -11.24 32.17
N PRO A 151 -5.25 -10.38 32.03
CA PRO A 151 -5.91 -10.20 30.73
C PRO A 151 -4.99 -9.58 29.67
N LEU A 152 -4.11 -8.65 30.06
CA LEU A 152 -3.16 -8.03 29.13
C LEU A 152 -2.08 -9.03 28.71
N THR A 153 -1.64 -9.89 29.64
CA THR A 153 -0.72 -11.00 29.33
C THR A 153 -1.33 -11.97 28.33
N ALA A 154 -2.59 -12.36 28.54
CA ALA A 154 -3.32 -13.23 27.62
C ALA A 154 -3.46 -12.60 26.22
N LEU A 155 -3.78 -11.30 26.15
CA LEU A 155 -3.91 -10.59 24.88
C LEU A 155 -2.56 -10.42 24.15
N ALA A 156 -1.48 -10.15 24.89
CA ALA A 156 -0.13 -10.09 24.33
C ALA A 156 0.31 -11.47 23.79
N LEU A 157 0.07 -12.53 24.55
CA LEU A 157 0.37 -13.91 24.11
C LEU A 157 -0.47 -14.30 22.88
N PHE A 158 -1.74 -13.89 22.83
CA PHE A 158 -2.60 -14.09 21.67
C PHE A 158 -2.06 -13.36 20.43
N LEU A 159 -1.63 -12.10 20.57
CA LEU A 159 -1.02 -11.34 19.48
C LEU A 159 0.28 -12.00 18.98
N CYS A 160 1.13 -12.48 19.89
CA CYS A 160 2.34 -13.22 19.53
C CYS A 160 2.03 -14.56 18.83
N ALA A 161 1.02 -15.29 19.30
CA ALA A 161 0.57 -16.53 18.70
C ALA A 161 -0.03 -16.31 17.30
N GLU A 162 -0.87 -15.28 17.14
CA GLU A 162 -1.45 -14.88 15.86
C GLU A 162 -0.34 -14.52 14.85
N THR A 163 0.64 -13.73 15.26
CA THR A 163 1.73 -13.29 14.37
C THR A 163 2.68 -14.43 14.01
N THR A 164 2.98 -15.33 14.95
CA THR A 164 3.72 -16.58 14.69
C THR A 164 2.95 -17.47 13.72
N PHE A 165 1.63 -17.58 13.87
CA PHE A 165 0.77 -18.30 12.93
C PHE A 165 0.80 -17.67 11.52
N LEU A 166 0.74 -16.33 11.40
CA LEU A 166 0.87 -15.64 10.11
C LEU A 166 2.25 -15.86 9.46
N ILE A 167 3.33 -15.92 10.25
CA ILE A 167 4.67 -16.30 9.76
C ILE A 167 4.64 -17.74 9.21
N GLY A 168 3.96 -18.67 9.89
CA GLY A 168 3.75 -20.04 9.42
C GLY A 168 2.95 -20.12 8.12
N VAL A 169 1.90 -19.30 7.98
CA VAL A 169 1.11 -19.18 6.74
C VAL A 169 1.99 -18.63 5.61
N TRP A 170 2.79 -17.60 5.87
CA TRP A 170 3.71 -17.04 4.89
C TRP A 170 4.81 -18.03 4.48
N ALA A 171 5.36 -18.81 5.41
CA ALA A 171 6.30 -19.88 5.14
C ALA A 171 5.65 -21.00 4.30
N SER A 172 4.39 -21.35 4.59
CA SER A 172 3.62 -22.36 3.85
C SER A 172 3.48 -22.00 2.37
N LEU A 173 3.26 -20.71 2.06
CA LEU A 173 3.18 -20.23 0.68
C LEU A 173 4.49 -20.37 -0.11
N GLN A 174 5.64 -20.56 0.56
CA GLN A 174 6.93 -20.78 -0.13
C GLN A 174 7.06 -22.21 -0.66
N PHE A 175 6.31 -23.17 -0.13
CA PHE A 175 6.37 -24.56 -0.56
C PHE A 175 5.63 -24.76 -1.89
N ARG A 176 6.37 -24.85 -2.99
CA ARG A 176 5.80 -25.02 -4.33
C ARG A 176 4.87 -26.24 -4.47
N TRP A 177 5.09 -27.31 -3.71
CA TRP A 177 4.22 -28.48 -3.72
C TRP A 177 2.77 -28.12 -3.33
N ILE A 178 2.58 -27.27 -2.31
CA ILE A 178 1.23 -26.89 -1.85
C ILE A 178 0.47 -26.07 -2.89
N GLN A 179 1.19 -25.26 -3.67
CA GLN A 179 0.64 -24.42 -4.75
C GLN A 179 0.10 -25.24 -5.92
N ILE A 180 0.70 -26.41 -6.18
CA ILE A 180 0.30 -27.30 -7.27
C ILE A 180 -0.82 -28.23 -6.83
N GLU A 181 -0.70 -28.80 -5.62
CA GLU A 181 -1.66 -29.79 -5.12
C GLU A 181 -3.00 -29.17 -4.75
N ASN A 182 -2.98 -28.00 -4.08
CA ASN A 182 -4.18 -27.38 -3.52
C ASN A 182 -4.23 -25.86 -3.80
N PRO A 183 -4.53 -25.45 -5.05
CA PRO A 183 -4.54 -24.03 -5.44
C PRO A 183 -5.60 -23.21 -4.69
N SER A 184 -6.72 -23.82 -4.29
CA SER A 184 -7.78 -23.16 -3.50
C SER A 184 -7.30 -22.75 -2.11
N ILE A 185 -6.54 -23.63 -1.44
CA ILE A 185 -5.95 -23.35 -0.12
C ILE A 185 -4.97 -22.20 -0.23
N VAL A 186 -4.14 -22.15 -1.27
CA VAL A 186 -3.16 -21.08 -1.47
C VAL A 186 -3.82 -19.71 -1.66
N VAL A 187 -4.94 -19.62 -2.39
CA VAL A 187 -5.72 -18.38 -2.49
C VAL A 187 -6.30 -17.99 -1.12
N ALA A 188 -6.79 -18.95 -0.34
CA ALA A 188 -7.32 -18.69 0.99
C ALA A 188 -6.22 -18.20 1.97
N LEU A 189 -5.03 -18.80 1.92
CA LEU A 189 -3.87 -18.37 2.71
C LEU A 189 -3.38 -16.97 2.30
N GLU A 190 -3.37 -16.63 1.00
CA GLU A 190 -3.10 -15.28 0.54
C GLU A 190 -4.11 -14.27 1.11
N ARG A 191 -5.42 -14.56 1.01
CA ARG A 191 -6.48 -13.72 1.59
C ARG A 191 -6.35 -13.58 3.10
N LEU A 192 -6.01 -14.66 3.80
CA LEU A 192 -5.80 -14.67 5.24
C LEU A 192 -4.65 -13.74 5.66
N LEU A 193 -3.51 -13.79 4.96
CA LEU A 193 -2.39 -12.86 5.22
C LEU A 193 -2.81 -11.41 5.01
N PHE A 194 -3.48 -11.12 3.90
CA PHE A 194 -3.95 -9.77 3.61
C PHE A 194 -5.00 -9.27 4.60
N ALA A 195 -5.85 -10.16 5.12
CA ALA A 195 -6.87 -9.82 6.10
C ALA A 195 -6.28 -9.55 7.50
N CYS A 196 -5.32 -10.37 7.95
CA CYS A 196 -4.84 -10.31 9.34
C CYS A 196 -3.60 -9.42 9.55
N ILE A 197 -2.70 -9.29 8.57
CA ILE A 197 -1.47 -8.48 8.71
C ILE A 197 -1.76 -7.02 9.12
N PRO A 198 -2.75 -6.32 8.52
CA PRO A 198 -3.05 -4.93 8.87
C PRO A 198 -3.61 -4.72 10.27
N VAL A 199 -3.97 -5.80 10.97
CA VAL A 199 -4.48 -5.80 12.33
C VAL A 199 -3.37 -6.19 13.31
N ALA A 200 -2.64 -7.25 13.01
CA ALA A 200 -1.66 -7.81 13.95
C ALA A 200 -0.32 -7.04 13.96
N VAL A 201 0.22 -6.70 12.78
CA VAL A 201 1.57 -6.13 12.68
C VAL A 201 1.67 -4.69 13.20
N PRO A 202 0.71 -3.78 12.94
CA PRO A 202 0.74 -2.44 13.55
C PRO A 202 0.80 -2.47 15.07
N ALA A 203 0.06 -3.40 15.72
CA ALA A 203 0.08 -3.54 17.16
C ALA A 203 1.46 -3.98 17.69
N LEU A 204 2.11 -4.95 17.03
CA LEU A 204 3.47 -5.35 17.38
C LEU A 204 4.49 -4.23 17.17
N PHE A 205 4.40 -3.48 16.06
CA PHE A 205 5.32 -2.39 15.78
C PHE A 205 5.17 -1.26 16.81
N THR A 206 3.94 -0.95 17.20
CA THR A 206 3.69 -0.01 18.30
C THR A 206 4.27 -0.52 19.60
N TRP A 207 4.10 -1.81 19.94
CA TRP A 207 4.69 -2.37 21.14
C TRP A 207 6.22 -2.21 21.13
N ALA A 208 6.88 -2.52 20.02
CA ALA A 208 8.31 -2.32 19.85
C ALA A 208 8.72 -0.85 20.05
N VAL A 209 8.05 0.10 19.39
CA VAL A 209 8.37 1.53 19.51
C VAL A 209 8.13 2.05 20.92
N VAL A 210 7.02 1.68 21.54
CA VAL A 210 6.67 2.06 22.91
C VAL A 210 7.69 1.53 23.90
N SER A 211 8.23 0.32 23.67
CA SER A 211 9.27 -0.25 24.53
C SER A 211 10.56 0.59 24.53
N ALA A 212 10.83 1.31 23.44
CA ALA A 212 12.01 2.18 23.29
C ALA A 212 11.75 3.65 23.66
N LEU A 213 10.60 4.21 23.28
CA LEU A 213 10.28 5.65 23.37
C LEU A 213 9.28 6.01 24.50
N GLY A 214 8.63 5.01 25.10
CA GLY A 214 7.61 5.20 26.13
C GLY A 214 6.18 5.37 25.60
N MET A 215 5.23 5.52 26.53
CA MET A 215 3.77 5.46 26.27
C MET A 215 3.11 6.78 25.87
N ALA A 216 3.79 7.92 25.99
CA ALA A 216 3.17 9.25 25.88
C ALA A 216 2.44 9.48 24.55
N ASP A 217 3.10 9.13 23.43
CA ASP A 217 2.59 9.32 22.07
C ASP A 217 2.24 8.00 21.37
N ALA A 218 2.08 6.92 22.14
CA ALA A 218 1.84 5.56 21.64
C ALA A 218 0.69 5.47 20.63
N ALA A 219 -0.41 6.22 20.87
CA ALA A 219 -1.57 6.22 19.99
C ALA A 219 -1.28 6.81 18.61
N TYR A 220 -0.39 7.80 18.52
CA TYR A 220 0.01 8.39 17.25
C TYR A 220 0.94 7.47 16.46
N TYR A 221 1.86 6.76 17.13
CA TYR A 221 2.67 5.73 16.47
C TYR A 221 1.78 4.61 15.91
N PHE A 222 0.82 4.14 16.70
CA PHE A 222 -0.11 3.11 16.26
C PHE A 222 -0.97 3.57 15.08
N MET A 223 -1.53 4.78 15.14
CA MET A 223 -2.23 5.38 14.02
C MET A 223 -1.38 5.41 12.75
N ALA A 224 -0.12 5.86 12.84
CA ALA A 224 0.78 5.94 11.70
C ALA A 224 1.06 4.55 11.09
N PHE A 225 1.34 3.54 11.92
CA PHE A 225 1.50 2.18 11.44
C PHE A 225 0.21 1.64 10.80
N SER A 226 -0.95 1.84 11.43
CA SER A 226 -2.23 1.44 10.85
C SER A 226 -2.46 2.06 9.47
N CYS A 227 -2.16 3.35 9.27
CA CYS A 227 -2.24 4.00 7.96
C CYS A 227 -1.30 3.35 6.91
N VAL A 228 -0.04 3.10 7.28
CA VAL A 228 0.95 2.47 6.39
C VAL A 228 0.51 1.06 5.99
N PHE A 229 0.10 0.24 6.95
CA PHE A 229 -0.33 -1.12 6.67
C PHE A 229 -1.66 -1.18 5.92
N TYR A 230 -2.59 -0.26 6.20
CA TYR A 230 -3.81 -0.10 5.41
C TYR A 230 -3.48 0.19 3.94
N TRP A 231 -2.54 1.11 3.67
CA TRP A 231 -2.10 1.41 2.30
C TRP A 231 -1.51 0.20 1.58
N LEU A 232 -0.69 -0.57 2.30
CA LEU A 232 0.03 -1.70 1.74
C LEU A 232 -0.94 -2.82 1.37
N PHE A 233 -1.88 -3.16 2.24
CA PHE A 233 -2.66 -4.39 2.14
C PHE A 233 -4.14 -4.16 1.81
N SER A 234 -4.80 -3.11 2.32
CA SER A 234 -6.26 -2.95 2.24
C SER A 234 -6.77 -2.36 0.92
N LEU A 235 -5.89 -1.85 0.06
CA LEU A 235 -6.25 -1.40 -1.29
C LEU A 235 -6.63 -2.58 -2.20
N PRO A 236 -7.59 -2.41 -3.13
CA PRO A 236 -8.03 -3.48 -4.03
C PRO A 236 -6.85 -3.95 -4.88
N ARG A 237 -6.53 -5.25 -4.79
CA ARG A 237 -5.42 -5.88 -5.51
C ARG A 237 -5.85 -7.22 -6.10
N PRO A 238 -5.39 -7.55 -7.31
CA PRO A 238 -5.65 -8.86 -7.90
C PRO A 238 -4.91 -9.96 -7.12
N SER A 239 -5.52 -11.13 -6.99
CA SER A 239 -4.86 -12.30 -6.39
C SER A 239 -3.70 -12.81 -7.24
N SER A 240 -2.62 -13.26 -6.59
CA SER A 240 -1.44 -13.83 -7.27
C SER A 240 -1.73 -15.15 -7.98
N PHE A 241 -2.78 -15.86 -7.53
CA PHE A 241 -3.05 -17.25 -7.91
C PHE A 241 -4.31 -17.43 -8.75
N ARG A 242 -5.10 -16.35 -8.99
CA ARG A 242 -6.23 -16.35 -9.92
C ARG A 242 -5.82 -15.76 -11.28
N SER A 243 -5.66 -16.61 -12.30
CA SER A 243 -5.41 -16.18 -13.68
C SER A 243 -6.74 -15.98 -14.42
N GLY A 244 -6.97 -14.74 -14.91
CA GLY A 244 -8.23 -14.24 -15.46
C GLY A 244 -8.74 -14.93 -16.73
N LYS A 245 -9.35 -16.10 -16.61
CA LYS A 245 -10.16 -16.73 -17.66
C LYS A 245 -11.59 -17.04 -17.26
N GLN A 246 -12.08 -16.44 -16.18
CA GLN A 246 -13.46 -16.58 -15.73
C GLN A 246 -14.15 -15.23 -15.92
N ASP A 247 -14.88 -15.14 -17.03
CA ASP A 247 -15.90 -14.18 -17.45
C ASP A 247 -15.77 -12.71 -17.01
N SER A 248 -15.67 -11.83 -18.01
CA SER A 248 -15.52 -10.37 -17.88
C SER A 248 -16.64 -9.65 -17.14
N ASP A 249 -17.70 -10.35 -16.72
CA ASP A 249 -18.81 -9.81 -15.93
C ASP A 249 -18.66 -10.02 -14.41
N ALA A 250 -17.67 -10.81 -13.96
CA ALA A 250 -17.36 -11.07 -12.54
C ALA A 250 -16.08 -10.37 -12.05
N ALA A 251 -15.77 -9.17 -12.58
CA ALA A 251 -14.56 -8.41 -12.26
C ALA A 251 -14.37 -8.06 -10.75
N GLY A 252 -15.39 -8.27 -9.91
CA GLY A 252 -15.31 -8.16 -8.45
C GLY A 252 -14.64 -9.34 -7.74
N ASP A 253 -14.62 -10.53 -8.35
CA ASP A 253 -14.19 -11.78 -7.68
C ASP A 253 -12.70 -12.08 -7.80
N SER A 254 -11.95 -11.25 -8.53
CA SER A 254 -10.50 -11.45 -8.73
C SER A 254 -9.64 -10.75 -7.67
N GLN A 255 -10.25 -10.05 -6.71
CA GLN A 255 -9.54 -9.33 -5.66
C GLN A 255 -9.14 -10.25 -4.50
N VAL A 256 -8.02 -9.95 -3.84
CA VAL A 256 -7.57 -10.70 -2.65
C VAL A 256 -8.53 -10.51 -1.47
N LEU A 257 -8.99 -9.27 -1.26
CA LEU A 257 -9.86 -8.88 -0.16
C LEU A 257 -11.29 -8.73 -0.63
N GLY A 258 -12.24 -9.14 0.22
CA GLY A 258 -13.66 -8.90 0.01
C GLY A 258 -14.14 -7.58 0.65
N PRO A 259 -15.43 -7.27 0.48
CA PRO A 259 -16.07 -6.12 1.13
C PRO A 259 -15.99 -6.16 2.65
N LEU A 260 -16.14 -7.34 3.25
CA LEU A 260 -16.15 -7.51 4.70
C LEU A 260 -14.78 -7.19 5.31
N GLU A 261 -13.69 -7.74 4.76
CA GLU A 261 -12.34 -7.44 5.24
C GLU A 261 -12.00 -5.96 5.06
N SER A 262 -12.38 -5.39 3.91
CA SER A 262 -12.16 -3.96 3.63
C SER A 262 -12.92 -3.06 4.59
N CYS A 263 -14.14 -3.44 4.99
CA CYS A 263 -14.92 -2.76 6.02
C CYS A 263 -14.22 -2.88 7.39
N LEU A 264 -13.81 -4.08 7.80
CA LEU A 264 -13.11 -4.30 9.06
C LEU A 264 -11.79 -3.51 9.13
N HIS A 265 -11.00 -3.48 8.06
CA HIS A 265 -9.78 -2.67 8.00
C HIS A 265 -10.07 -1.18 8.12
N THR A 266 -11.17 -0.72 7.53
CA THR A 266 -11.58 0.69 7.62
C THR A 266 -12.02 1.03 9.04
N LEU A 267 -12.83 0.18 9.68
CA LEU A 267 -13.22 0.36 11.08
C LEU A 267 -12.00 0.31 12.01
N TYR A 268 -11.09 -0.62 11.76
CA TYR A 268 -9.85 -0.75 12.52
C TYR A 268 -9.01 0.52 12.43
N LEU A 269 -8.78 1.02 11.22
CA LEU A 269 -8.02 2.24 10.95
C LEU A 269 -8.59 3.48 11.64
N LEU A 270 -9.92 3.63 11.65
CA LEU A 270 -10.58 4.83 12.18
C LEU A 270 -10.76 4.81 13.70
N PHE A 271 -11.12 3.67 14.27
CA PHE A 271 -11.58 3.61 15.66
C PHE A 271 -10.52 3.06 16.62
N VAL A 272 -9.68 2.13 16.20
CA VAL A 272 -8.78 1.43 17.14
C VAL A 272 -7.70 2.36 17.70
N PRO A 273 -7.09 3.30 16.95
CA PRO A 273 -6.19 4.29 17.53
C PRO A 273 -6.85 5.18 18.59
N VAL A 274 -8.12 5.55 18.37
CA VAL A 274 -8.91 6.33 19.32
C VAL A 274 -9.19 5.52 20.58
N LEU A 275 -9.66 4.28 20.43
CA LEU A 275 -9.92 3.37 21.54
C LEU A 275 -8.64 3.08 22.34
N PHE A 276 -7.50 2.94 21.68
CA PHE A 276 -6.21 2.75 22.31
C PHE A 276 -5.79 3.99 23.14
N ARG A 277 -5.99 5.21 22.64
CA ARG A 277 -5.77 6.43 23.43
C ARG A 277 -6.71 6.50 24.63
N ILE A 278 -7.99 6.19 24.43
CA ILE A 278 -8.98 6.16 25.51
C ILE A 278 -8.58 5.15 26.59
N GLY A 279 -8.22 3.93 26.21
CA GLY A 279 -7.83 2.88 27.16
C GLY A 279 -6.53 3.22 27.92
N SER A 280 -5.52 3.69 27.21
CA SER A 280 -4.21 4.02 27.81
C SER A 280 -4.23 5.27 28.71
N HIS A 281 -5.07 6.26 28.39
CA HIS A 281 -5.08 7.57 29.07
C HIS A 281 -6.44 7.92 29.69
N HIS A 282 -7.24 6.93 30.08
CA HIS A 282 -8.65 7.10 30.49
C HIS A 282 -8.89 8.17 31.57
N SER A 283 -7.96 8.34 32.51
CA SER A 283 -8.06 9.31 33.59
C SER A 283 -7.84 10.77 33.15
N THR A 284 -7.30 11.01 31.95
CA THR A 284 -6.89 12.36 31.46
C THR A 284 -7.60 12.78 30.17
N ILE A 285 -8.60 12.03 29.72
CA ILE A 285 -9.28 12.29 28.45
C ILE A 285 -9.99 13.65 28.43
N PHE A 286 -10.68 14.00 29.51
CA PHE A 286 -11.47 15.23 29.62
C PHE A 286 -10.84 16.27 30.53
N SER A 287 -9.58 16.09 30.93
CA SER A 287 -8.89 17.04 31.81
C SER A 287 -8.51 18.33 31.09
N SER A 288 -8.32 18.29 29.76
CA SER A 288 -7.92 19.44 28.96
C SER A 288 -8.54 19.42 27.56
N PHE A 289 -8.73 20.60 26.98
CA PHE A 289 -9.14 20.74 25.57
C PHE A 289 -8.12 20.11 24.62
N SER A 290 -6.84 20.08 25.00
CA SER A 290 -5.75 19.45 24.28
C SER A 290 -5.93 17.93 24.16
N SER A 291 -6.45 17.28 25.20
CA SER A 291 -6.77 15.84 25.20
C SER A 291 -7.96 15.52 24.29
N VAL A 292 -8.96 16.41 24.24
CA VAL A 292 -10.10 16.27 23.31
C VAL A 292 -9.64 16.44 21.86
N CYS A 293 -8.77 17.41 21.59
CA CYS A 293 -8.15 17.59 20.28
C CYS A 293 -7.37 16.34 19.83
N ASP A 294 -6.67 15.65 20.74
CA ASP A 294 -5.98 14.40 20.40
C ASP A 294 -6.93 13.34 19.87
N LEU A 295 -8.08 13.14 20.53
CA LEU A 295 -9.07 12.16 20.09
C LEU A 295 -9.64 12.50 18.71
N LEU A 296 -9.92 13.79 18.48
CA LEU A 296 -10.37 14.27 17.18
C LEU A 296 -9.30 14.07 16.11
N LEU A 297 -8.04 14.39 16.38
CA LEU A 297 -6.93 14.18 15.45
C LEU A 297 -6.72 12.69 15.14
N LEU A 298 -6.75 11.83 16.15
CA LEU A 298 -6.62 10.38 15.99
C LEU A 298 -7.74 9.75 15.16
N PHE A 299 -8.92 10.39 15.07
CA PHE A 299 -10.01 9.95 14.20
C PHE A 299 -9.94 10.58 12.81
N PHE A 300 -9.81 11.91 12.75
CA PHE A 300 -9.94 12.66 11.50
C PHE A 300 -8.69 12.58 10.61
N ILE A 301 -7.49 12.36 11.16
CA ILE A 301 -6.28 12.14 10.35
C ILE A 301 -6.40 10.82 9.56
N PRO A 302 -6.68 9.65 10.18
CA PRO A 302 -6.92 8.42 9.44
C PRO A 302 -8.11 8.51 8.49
N PHE A 303 -9.14 9.28 8.85
CA PHE A 303 -10.28 9.52 7.97
C PHE A 303 -9.89 10.31 6.71
N LEU A 304 -9.12 11.38 6.83
CA LEU A 304 -8.57 12.11 5.68
C LEU A 304 -7.67 11.22 4.82
N PHE A 305 -6.81 10.43 5.48
CA PHE A 305 -5.97 9.46 4.80
C PHE A 305 -6.80 8.41 4.04
N GLN A 306 -7.89 7.93 4.63
CA GLN A 306 -8.82 6.99 4.00
C GLN A 306 -9.52 7.60 2.78
N LEU A 307 -9.95 8.86 2.89
CA LEU A 307 -10.54 9.60 1.77
C LEU A 307 -9.52 9.81 0.65
N TYR A 308 -8.27 10.08 0.97
CA TYR A 308 -7.19 10.11 -0.01
C TYR A 308 -6.95 8.72 -0.64
N ALA A 309 -6.87 7.66 0.16
CA ALA A 309 -6.71 6.28 -0.31
C ALA A 309 -7.87 5.81 -1.20
N SER A 310 -9.07 6.39 -1.02
CA SER A 310 -10.20 6.12 -1.90
C SER A 310 -9.95 6.57 -3.35
N THR A 311 -9.02 7.49 -3.62
CA THR A 311 -8.58 7.84 -5.00
C THR A 311 -8.00 6.63 -5.73
N ARG A 312 -7.45 5.68 -4.97
CA ARG A 312 -6.89 4.40 -5.45
C ARG A 312 -7.83 3.23 -5.23
N GLY A 313 -9.11 3.50 -4.94
CA GLY A 313 -10.14 2.48 -4.80
C GLY A 313 -10.30 1.87 -3.41
N ALA A 314 -9.76 2.45 -2.32
CA ALA A 314 -9.95 1.91 -0.96
C ALA A 314 -11.43 1.69 -0.56
N LEU A 315 -12.34 2.53 -1.06
CA LEU A 315 -13.79 2.49 -0.79
C LEU A 315 -14.60 1.82 -1.90
N TRP A 316 -13.96 0.98 -2.74
CA TRP A 316 -14.62 0.30 -3.86
C TRP A 316 -15.85 -0.53 -3.47
N TRP A 317 -15.91 -0.98 -2.21
CA TRP A 317 -16.97 -1.79 -1.64
C TRP A 317 -18.18 -0.98 -1.14
N VAL A 318 -18.05 0.34 -0.98
CA VAL A 318 -19.12 1.20 -0.41
C VAL A 318 -20.14 1.60 -1.47
N THR A 319 -19.67 2.10 -2.60
CA THR A 319 -20.53 2.40 -3.75
C THR A 319 -19.74 2.23 -5.04
N ARG A 320 -20.42 1.71 -6.08
CA ARG A 320 -19.86 1.56 -7.42
C ARG A 320 -19.93 2.86 -8.23
N ASP A 321 -20.74 3.83 -7.77
CA ASP A 321 -20.96 5.08 -8.47
C ASP A 321 -19.82 6.07 -8.23
N ALA A 322 -19.03 6.32 -9.27
CA ALA A 322 -17.88 7.22 -9.21
C ALA A 322 -18.26 8.66 -8.81
N HIS A 323 -19.41 9.15 -9.28
CA HIS A 323 -19.91 10.48 -8.94
C HIS A 323 -20.29 10.59 -7.45
N GLN A 324 -20.97 9.58 -6.90
CA GLN A 324 -21.32 9.55 -5.48
C GLN A 324 -20.07 9.48 -4.62
N MET A 325 -19.08 8.65 -4.99
CA MET A 325 -17.79 8.59 -4.31
C MET A 325 -17.06 9.92 -4.30
N HIS A 326 -17.02 10.61 -5.45
CA HIS A 326 -16.35 11.90 -5.56
C HIS A 326 -17.00 12.95 -4.65
N ARG A 327 -18.34 13.02 -4.64
CA ARG A 327 -19.09 13.92 -3.76
C ARG A 327 -18.84 13.60 -2.29
N MET A 328 -18.88 12.33 -1.89
CA MET A 328 -18.56 11.91 -0.53
C MET A 328 -17.14 12.32 -0.12
N ARG A 329 -16.15 12.13 -1.01
CA ARG A 329 -14.76 12.50 -0.75
C ARG A 329 -14.60 14.00 -0.51
N ILE A 330 -15.20 14.84 -1.36
CA ILE A 330 -15.06 16.29 -1.24
C ILE A 330 -15.76 16.79 0.03
N VAL A 331 -17.01 16.39 0.25
CA VAL A 331 -17.80 16.90 1.40
C VAL A 331 -17.19 16.43 2.71
N ASN A 332 -16.95 15.13 2.88
CA ASN A 332 -16.38 14.60 4.11
C ASN A 332 -14.93 15.04 4.29
N GLY A 333 -14.18 15.19 3.19
CA GLY A 333 -12.81 15.69 3.21
C GLY A 333 -12.76 17.13 3.71
N ALA A 334 -13.62 18.01 3.20
CA ALA A 334 -13.69 19.41 3.65
C ALA A 334 -14.00 19.51 5.16
N VAL A 335 -14.99 18.77 5.64
CA VAL A 335 -15.34 18.74 7.08
C VAL A 335 -14.16 18.24 7.92
N ALA A 336 -13.55 17.13 7.51
CA ALA A 336 -12.43 16.55 8.24
C ALA A 336 -11.19 17.46 8.25
N MET A 337 -10.90 18.15 7.13
CA MET A 337 -9.82 19.13 7.04
C MET A 337 -10.05 20.29 8.01
N VAL A 338 -11.27 20.84 8.08
CA VAL A 338 -11.61 21.92 9.01
C VAL A 338 -11.36 21.48 10.46
N VAL A 339 -11.85 20.30 10.85
CA VAL A 339 -11.67 19.81 12.22
C VAL A 339 -10.20 19.59 12.56
N VAL A 340 -9.43 18.98 11.66
CA VAL A 340 -7.98 18.76 11.87
C VAL A 340 -7.22 20.08 11.99
N VAL A 341 -7.50 21.05 11.12
CA VAL A 341 -6.88 22.36 11.14
C VAL A 341 -7.16 23.07 12.47
N ILE A 342 -8.41 23.12 12.92
CA ILE A 342 -8.78 23.72 14.22
C ILE A 342 -8.07 23.01 15.38
N CYS A 343 -8.01 21.68 15.36
CA CYS A 343 -7.32 20.92 16.42
C CYS A 343 -5.81 21.22 16.45
N LEU A 344 -5.17 21.31 15.28
CA LEU A 344 -3.75 21.66 15.16
C LEU A 344 -3.49 23.13 15.56
N GLU A 345 -4.39 24.05 15.24
CA GLU A 345 -4.29 25.44 15.67
C GLU A 345 -4.26 25.56 17.19
N VAL A 346 -5.20 24.90 17.87
CA VAL A 346 -5.26 24.96 19.33
C VAL A 346 -4.06 24.26 19.96
N ARG A 347 -3.65 23.09 19.46
CA ARG A 347 -2.55 22.31 20.05
C ARG A 347 -1.16 22.82 19.73
N VAL A 348 -0.92 23.30 18.53
CA VAL A 348 0.42 23.64 18.03
C VAL A 348 0.57 25.14 17.99
N VAL A 349 -0.32 25.83 17.26
CA VAL A 349 -0.13 27.26 16.99
C VAL A 349 -0.32 28.09 18.26
N PHE A 350 -1.46 27.97 18.94
CA PHE A 350 -1.74 28.81 20.11
C PHE A 350 -1.00 28.34 21.37
N ASN A 351 -0.87 27.03 21.56
CA ASN A 351 -0.20 26.49 22.74
C ASN A 351 1.33 26.60 22.67
N SER A 352 1.95 26.27 21.53
CA SER A 352 3.41 26.26 21.39
C SER A 352 3.96 27.56 20.76
N PHE A 353 3.26 28.11 19.76
CA PHE A 353 3.74 29.29 19.02
C PHE A 353 3.03 30.59 19.40
N GLY A 354 2.14 30.59 20.39
CA GLY A 354 1.34 31.76 20.77
C GLY A 354 2.17 33.01 21.08
N ARG A 355 3.40 32.82 21.61
CA ARG A 355 4.33 33.91 21.94
C ARG A 355 4.97 34.59 20.74
N TYR A 356 4.96 33.97 19.57
CA TYR A 356 5.56 34.50 18.34
C TYR A 356 4.53 35.22 17.45
N LEU A 357 3.26 35.23 17.85
CA LEU A 357 2.20 35.88 17.10
C LEU A 357 2.17 37.37 17.45
N HIS A 358 2.53 38.22 16.49
CA HIS A 358 2.62 39.67 16.70
C HIS A 358 1.26 40.37 16.57
N ALA A 359 0.27 39.72 15.95
CA ALA A 359 -1.07 40.27 15.81
C ALA A 359 -1.82 40.27 17.16
N PRO A 360 -2.51 41.36 17.53
CA PRO A 360 -3.30 41.41 18.76
C PRO A 360 -4.55 40.50 18.66
N PRO A 361 -4.99 39.88 19.77
CA PRO A 361 -6.31 39.25 19.83
C PRO A 361 -7.42 40.28 19.59
N PRO A 362 -8.52 39.96 18.87
CA PRO A 362 -8.90 38.65 18.32
C PRO A 362 -8.43 38.39 16.88
N LEU A 363 -7.79 39.38 16.22
CA LEU A 363 -7.38 39.28 14.81
C LEU A 363 -6.40 38.15 14.54
N ASN A 364 -5.54 37.86 15.52
CA ASN A 364 -4.62 36.73 15.48
C ASN A 364 -5.33 35.40 15.17
N TYR A 365 -6.46 35.13 15.84
CA TYR A 365 -7.21 33.89 15.62
C TYR A 365 -7.72 33.80 14.17
N LEU A 366 -8.32 34.87 13.65
CA LEU A 366 -8.86 34.89 12.30
C LEU A 366 -7.78 34.73 11.23
N LEU A 367 -6.65 35.43 11.39
CA LEU A 367 -5.56 35.40 10.41
C LEU A 367 -4.84 34.04 10.41
N VAL A 368 -4.60 33.45 11.59
CA VAL A 368 -4.05 32.10 11.71
C VAL A 368 -4.98 31.09 11.05
N THR A 369 -6.28 31.14 11.35
CA THR A 369 -7.24 30.21 10.75
C THR A 369 -7.34 30.38 9.25
N MET A 370 -7.35 31.61 8.73
CA MET A 370 -7.32 31.86 7.29
C MET A 370 -6.04 31.29 6.64
N ALA A 371 -4.88 31.48 7.28
CA ALA A 371 -3.63 30.98 6.75
C ALA A 371 -3.56 29.44 6.75
N MET A 372 -3.91 28.81 7.87
CA MET A 372 -3.85 27.35 8.04
C MET A 372 -4.91 26.64 7.21
N LEU A 373 -6.17 27.06 7.28
CA LEU A 373 -7.25 26.46 6.51
C LEU A 373 -7.09 26.71 5.01
N GLY A 374 -6.63 27.90 4.64
CA GLY A 374 -6.30 28.25 3.25
C GLY A 374 -5.17 27.38 2.70
N GLY A 375 -4.07 27.22 3.42
CA GLY A 375 -2.97 26.35 3.01
C GLY A 375 -3.39 24.89 2.92
N ALA A 376 -4.13 24.42 3.91
CA ALA A 376 -4.64 23.05 3.98
C ALA A 376 -5.62 22.73 2.84
N SER A 377 -6.53 23.66 2.53
CA SER A 377 -7.46 23.52 1.39
C SER A 377 -6.74 23.57 0.05
N ALA A 378 -5.69 24.40 -0.10
CA ALA A 378 -4.87 24.44 -1.30
C ALA A 378 -4.16 23.09 -1.56
N VAL A 379 -3.54 22.52 -0.53
CA VAL A 379 -2.92 21.19 -0.61
C VAL A 379 -3.96 20.11 -0.91
N GLY A 380 -5.13 20.17 -0.27
CA GLY A 380 -6.24 19.24 -0.52
C GLY A 380 -6.75 19.31 -1.97
N ALA A 381 -6.97 20.52 -2.49
CA ALA A 381 -7.41 20.75 -3.87
C ALA A 381 -6.38 20.21 -4.88
N TYR A 382 -5.09 20.40 -4.62
CA TYR A 382 -4.02 19.83 -5.43
C TYR A 382 -4.02 18.30 -5.36
N ALA A 383 -4.11 17.71 -4.16
CA ALA A 383 -4.08 16.26 -3.97
C ALA A 383 -5.26 15.52 -4.64
N VAL A 384 -6.41 16.18 -4.77
CA VAL A 384 -7.61 15.66 -5.45
C VAL A 384 -7.61 15.97 -6.95
N GLY A 385 -6.66 16.79 -7.43
CA GLY A 385 -6.55 17.15 -8.85
C GLY A 385 -7.60 18.15 -9.32
N MET A 386 -8.11 19.00 -8.43
CA MET A 386 -9.13 20.00 -8.75
C MET A 386 -8.58 21.25 -9.47
N VAL A 387 -7.25 21.40 -9.54
CA VAL A 387 -6.58 22.52 -10.22
C VAL A 387 -6.24 22.07 -11.65
N GLY A 388 -7.12 22.37 -12.61
CA GLY A 388 -6.97 21.94 -14.00
C GLY A 388 -7.37 22.99 -15.04
N ASP A 389 -8.36 23.83 -14.71
CA ASP A 389 -8.92 24.83 -15.62
C ASP A 389 -8.40 26.24 -15.31
N ALA A 390 -8.34 27.11 -16.33
CA ALA A 390 -7.82 28.48 -16.22
C ALA A 390 -8.53 29.30 -15.12
N PHE A 391 -9.85 29.13 -14.97
CA PHE A 391 -10.63 29.79 -13.92
C PHE A 391 -10.31 29.24 -12.52
N SER A 392 -10.17 27.92 -12.39
CA SER A 392 -9.76 27.27 -11.14
C SER A 392 -8.35 27.69 -10.73
N SER A 393 -7.44 27.89 -11.69
CA SER A 393 -6.09 28.37 -11.41
C SER A 393 -6.07 29.83 -10.97
N ALA A 394 -6.87 30.70 -11.59
CA ALA A 394 -6.93 32.12 -11.21
C ALA A 394 -7.51 32.30 -9.80
N ALA A 395 -8.60 31.58 -9.47
CA ALA A 395 -9.19 31.57 -8.14
C ALA A 395 -8.20 31.00 -7.10
N PHE A 396 -7.49 29.92 -7.44
CA PHE A 396 -6.46 29.33 -6.58
C PHE A 396 -5.31 30.31 -6.30
N THR A 397 -4.83 31.03 -7.31
CA THR A 397 -3.78 32.05 -7.14
C THR A 397 -4.27 33.20 -6.25
N ALA A 398 -5.48 33.72 -6.47
CA ALA A 398 -6.03 34.80 -5.65
C ALA A 398 -6.16 34.40 -4.16
N VAL A 399 -6.70 33.20 -3.89
CA VAL A 399 -6.80 32.68 -2.52
C VAL A 399 -5.40 32.47 -1.91
N SER A 400 -4.44 31.96 -2.69
CA SER A 400 -3.06 31.76 -2.22
C SER A 400 -2.39 33.08 -1.82
N ILE A 401 -2.63 34.17 -2.55
CA ILE A 401 -2.13 35.51 -2.21
C ILE A 401 -2.73 35.99 -0.88
N LEU A 402 -4.06 35.87 -0.71
CA LEU A 402 -4.74 36.25 0.54
C LEU A 402 -4.23 35.44 1.74
N VAL A 403 -4.06 34.13 1.57
CA VAL A 403 -3.55 33.21 2.60
C VAL A 403 -2.10 33.55 2.97
N SER A 404 -1.26 33.84 1.97
CA SER A 404 0.14 34.25 2.18
C SER A 404 0.21 35.60 2.91
N GLY A 405 -0.64 36.56 2.53
CA GLY A 405 -0.74 37.86 3.20
C GLY A 405 -1.19 37.72 4.65
N ALA A 406 -2.20 36.89 4.93
CA ALA A 406 -2.65 36.61 6.29
C ALA A 406 -1.53 36.01 7.15
N GLY A 407 -0.79 35.03 6.62
CA GLY A 407 0.36 34.43 7.30
C GLY A 407 1.50 35.43 7.56
N ALA A 408 1.81 36.30 6.59
CA ALA A 408 2.84 37.33 6.73
C ALA A 408 2.50 38.35 7.84
N ILE A 409 1.24 38.78 7.91
CA ILE A 409 0.76 39.71 8.95
C ILE A 409 0.87 39.07 10.34
N VAL A 410 0.52 37.78 10.47
CA VAL A 410 0.59 37.05 11.74
C VAL A 410 2.02 36.98 12.29
N ILE A 411 2.99 36.74 11.40
CA ILE A 411 4.42 36.63 11.75
C ILE A 411 5.03 38.01 12.05
N GLY A 412 4.37 39.11 11.65
CA GLY A 412 4.83 40.48 11.89
C GLY A 412 5.69 41.05 10.75
N PHE A 413 5.54 40.55 9.52
CA PHE A 413 6.20 41.17 8.37
C PHE A 413 5.66 42.60 8.15
N PRO A 414 6.55 43.60 7.93
CA PRO A 414 6.12 44.98 7.71
C PRO A 414 5.33 45.08 6.40
N ILE A 415 4.08 45.54 6.50
CA ILE A 415 3.11 45.69 5.41
C ILE A 415 3.66 46.54 4.24
N LEU A 416 4.62 47.43 4.53
CA LEU A 416 5.33 48.26 3.55
C LEU A 416 6.09 47.45 2.48
N VAL A 417 6.51 46.22 2.74
CA VAL A 417 7.23 45.39 1.76
C VAL A 417 6.27 44.64 0.83
N CYS A 418 5.07 44.28 1.29
CA CYS A 418 4.09 43.56 0.47
C CYS A 418 3.43 44.42 -0.61
N PHE A 419 3.33 45.74 -0.42
CA PHE A 419 2.82 46.68 -1.44
C PHE A 419 3.93 47.29 -2.31
N GLY A 420 5.20 46.94 -2.10
CA GLY A 420 6.35 47.48 -2.82
C GLY A 420 6.74 46.73 -4.11
N PHE A 421 6.03 45.66 -4.47
CA PHE A 421 6.26 44.85 -5.68
C PHE A 421 4.96 44.58 -6.46
N ALA A 422 4.11 45.61 -6.60
CA ALA A 422 3.01 45.63 -7.57
C ALA A 422 3.31 46.63 -8.68
#